data_AF-A0A7V1U5N7-F1
#
_entry.id   AF-A0A7V1U5N7-F1
#
_cell.length_a   1.000
_cell.length_b   1.000
_cell.length_c   1.000
_cell.angle_alpha   90.00
_cell.angle_beta   90.00
_cell.angle_gamma   90.00
#
_symmetry.space_group_name_H-M   'P 1'
#
loop_
_entity.id
_entity.type
_entity.pdbx_description
1 polymer ?
#
loop_
_entity_poly.entity_id
_entity_poly.type
_entity_poly.pdbx_seq_one_letter_code
_entity_poly.pdbx_strand_id
1 'polypeptide(L)'
;MTQDPCSTIFVFMRNVTVTLDDETARWARIEAAKREMSLSRFIRETLRERMAGQLTYEAAMARYLARAPIPLKRGGAYPPRDELHDRADLR
;
A
#
# COMPACT_ATOMS: atom_id res chain seq x y z
N MET A 1 -15.53 -15.23 -46.20
CA MET A 1 -16.19 -14.90 -44.92
C MET A 1 -15.29 -15.43 -43.82
N THR A 2 -14.34 -14.60 -43.38
CA THR A 2 -13.33 -14.96 -42.39
C THR A 2 -13.96 -14.76 -41.02
N GLN A 3 -14.14 -15.83 -40.24
CA GLN A 3 -14.59 -15.71 -38.86
C GLN A 3 -13.38 -15.36 -38.00
N ASP A 4 -13.33 -14.13 -37.50
CA ASP A 4 -12.39 -13.74 -36.46
C ASP A 4 -12.78 -14.44 -35.14
N PRO A 5 -11.95 -15.34 -34.59
CA PRO A 5 -12.25 -15.95 -33.30
C PRO A 5 -12.09 -14.87 -32.22
N CYS A 6 -13.21 -14.54 -31.59
CA CYS A 6 -13.28 -13.61 -30.46
C CYS A 6 -12.23 -13.98 -29.41
N SER A 7 -11.16 -13.18 -29.33
CA SER A 7 -10.03 -13.40 -28.42
C SER A 7 -10.44 -13.05 -26.99
N THR A 8 -11.19 -13.98 -26.37
CA THR A 8 -11.40 -13.96 -24.92
C THR A 8 -10.11 -14.45 -24.28
N ILE A 9 -9.28 -13.52 -23.80
CA ILE A 9 -8.16 -13.85 -22.90
C ILE A 9 -8.77 -14.47 -21.65
N PHE A 10 -8.74 -15.79 -21.57
CA PHE A 10 -9.16 -16.53 -20.38
C PHE A 10 -8.14 -16.22 -19.28
N VAL A 11 -8.42 -15.22 -18.44
CA VAL A 11 -7.58 -14.89 -17.28
C VAL A 11 -7.67 -16.09 -16.34
N PHE A 12 -6.63 -16.95 -16.34
CA PHE A 12 -6.57 -18.17 -15.56
C PHE A 12 -6.54 -17.81 -14.06
N MET A 13 -7.71 -17.65 -13.45
CA MET A 13 -7.83 -17.36 -12.02
C MET A 13 -7.74 -18.66 -11.22
N ARG A 14 -6.85 -18.70 -10.23
CA ARG A 14 -6.80 -19.81 -9.27
C ARG A 14 -7.94 -19.65 -8.25
N ASN A 15 -8.72 -20.72 -8.05
CA ASN A 15 -9.67 -20.80 -6.95
C ASN A 15 -8.93 -21.22 -5.68
N VAL A 16 -9.12 -20.47 -4.60
CA VAL A 16 -8.55 -20.75 -3.28
C VAL A 16 -9.69 -20.76 -2.29
N THR A 17 -9.84 -21.87 -1.56
CA THR A 17 -10.81 -21.99 -0.47
C THR A 17 -10.21 -21.40 0.79
N VAL A 18 -10.94 -20.51 1.45
CA VAL A 18 -10.53 -19.87 2.71
C VAL A 18 -11.56 -20.17 3.79
N THR A 19 -11.08 -20.56 4.96
CA THR A 19 -11.88 -20.75 6.16
C THR A 19 -11.93 -19.44 6.94
N LEU A 20 -13.12 -18.95 7.25
CA LEU A 20 -13.37 -17.73 8.01
C LEU A 20 -14.34 -18.07 9.14
N ASP A 21 -14.24 -17.37 10.27
CA ASP A 21 -15.29 -17.39 11.28
C ASP A 21 -16.57 -16.73 10.74
N ASP A 22 -17.71 -17.05 11.36
CA ASP A 22 -19.02 -16.59 10.91
C ASP A 22 -19.16 -15.06 10.94
N GLU A 23 -18.55 -14.40 11.91
CA GLU A 23 -18.60 -12.95 12.06
C GLU A 23 -17.84 -12.26 10.92
N THR A 24 -16.61 -12.69 10.65
CA THR A 24 -15.79 -12.18 9.55
C THR A 24 -16.44 -12.46 8.20
N ALA A 25 -16.99 -13.66 7.98
CA ALA A 25 -17.67 -14.01 6.75
C ALA A 25 -18.93 -13.15 6.51
N ARG A 26 -19.69 -12.85 7.57
CA ARG A 26 -20.85 -11.95 7.51
C ARG A 26 -20.42 -10.52 7.20
N TRP A 27 -19.42 -10.01 7.91
CA TRP A 27 -18.87 -8.68 7.68
C TRP A 27 -18.41 -8.51 6.24
N ALA A 28 -17.62 -9.45 5.72
CA ALA A 28 -17.09 -9.38 4.37
C ALA A 28 -18.19 -9.36 3.29
N ARG A 29 -19.29 -10.10 3.50
CA ARG A 29 -20.45 -10.06 2.59
C ARG A 29 -21.16 -8.71 2.61
N ILE A 30 -21.37 -8.15 3.80
CA ILE A 30 -22.02 -6.83 3.96
C ILE A 30 -21.17 -5.74 3.29
N GLU A 31 -19.86 -5.74 3.52
CA GLU A 31 -18.96 -4.77 2.92
C GLU A 31 -18.84 -4.91 1.40
N ALA A 32 -18.80 -6.14 0.89
CA ALA A 32 -18.84 -6.38 -0.56
C ALA A 32 -20.15 -5.84 -1.18
N ALA A 33 -21.29 -6.07 -0.53
CA ALA A 33 -22.59 -5.56 -0.99
C ALA A 33 -22.66 -4.02 -0.95
N LYS A 34 -22.15 -3.38 0.11
CA LYS A 34 -22.06 -1.91 0.20
C LYS A 34 -21.28 -1.27 -0.95
N ARG A 35 -20.29 -2.00 -1.49
CA ARG A 35 -19.45 -1.55 -2.61
C ARG A 35 -19.91 -2.10 -3.97
N GLU A 36 -21.12 -2.68 -4.03
CA GLU A 36 -21.72 -3.26 -5.25
C GLU A 36 -20.82 -4.28 -5.96
N MET A 37 -20.06 -5.06 -5.19
CA MET A 37 -19.10 -6.03 -5.71
C MET A 37 -19.34 -7.43 -5.16
N SER A 38 -18.87 -8.44 -5.91
CA SER A 38 -18.88 -9.81 -5.42
C SER A 38 -17.87 -9.99 -4.28
N LEU A 39 -18.15 -10.93 -3.37
CA LEU A 39 -17.25 -11.25 -2.26
C LEU A 39 -15.84 -11.63 -2.74
N SER A 40 -15.73 -12.39 -3.83
CA SER A 40 -14.44 -12.79 -4.40
C SER A 40 -13.68 -11.62 -5.06
N ARG A 41 -14.39 -10.60 -5.56
CA ARG A 41 -13.77 -9.35 -6.01
C ARG A 41 -13.30 -8.51 -4.84
N PHE A 42 -14.14 -8.34 -3.82
CA PHE A 42 -13.84 -7.61 -2.60
C PHE A 42 -12.58 -8.13 -1.89
N ILE A 43 -12.52 -9.45 -1.66
CA ILE A 43 -11.37 -10.08 -1.01
C ILE A 43 -10.10 -9.87 -1.83
N ARG A 44 -10.19 -10.00 -3.16
CA ARG A 44 -9.04 -9.82 -4.05
C ARG A 44 -8.51 -8.40 -4.05
N GLU A 45 -9.40 -7.40 -4.11
CA GLU A 45 -9.00 -5.99 -4.06
C GLU A 45 -8.38 -5.66 -2.71
N THR A 46 -9.01 -6.09 -1.61
CA THR A 46 -8.46 -5.92 -0.25
C THR A 46 -7.06 -6.54 -0.10
N LEU A 47 -6.84 -7.74 -0.64
CA LEU A 47 -5.52 -8.38 -0.62
C LEU A 47 -4.50 -7.62 -1.48
N ARG A 48 -4.90 -7.11 -2.66
CA ARG A 48 -4.02 -6.31 -3.51
C ARG A 48 -3.61 -5.01 -2.84
N GLU A 49 -4.54 -4.32 -2.21
CA GLU A 49 -4.27 -3.09 -1.45
C GLU A 49 -3.27 -3.37 -0.33
N ARG A 50 -3.45 -4.47 0.42
CA ARG A 50 -2.52 -4.84 1.49
C ARG A 50 -1.12 -5.20 0.98
N MET A 51 -1.03 -5.96 -0.10
CA MET A 51 0.26 -6.29 -0.74
C MET A 51 0.95 -5.03 -1.26
N ALA A 52 0.21 -4.12 -1.91
CA ALA A 52 0.76 -2.86 -2.40
C ALA A 52 1.27 -1.99 -1.23
N GLY A 53 0.51 -1.90 -0.14
CA GLY A 53 0.93 -1.20 1.09
C GLY A 53 2.24 -1.74 1.67
N GLN A 54 2.43 -3.07 1.69
CA GLN A 54 3.67 -3.68 2.17
C GLN A 54 4.85 -3.38 1.23
N LEU A 55 4.66 -3.55 -0.08
CA LEU A 55 5.71 -3.34 -1.07
C LEU A 55 6.13 -1.87 -1.19
N THR A 56 5.20 -0.93 -0.99
CA THR A 56 5.49 0.51 -1.14
C THR A 56 6.46 1.02 -0.10
N TYR A 57 6.32 0.62 1.17
CA TYR A 57 7.26 1.03 2.22
C TYR A 57 8.66 0.45 1.96
N GLU A 58 8.76 -0.85 1.71
CA GLU A 58 10.05 -1.51 1.45
C GLU A 58 10.74 -0.94 0.22
N ALA A 59 9.99 -0.69 -0.86
CA ALA A 59 10.51 -0.07 -2.07
C ALA A 59 10.95 1.39 -1.83
N ALA A 60 10.20 2.18 -1.05
CA ALA A 60 10.58 3.54 -0.70
C ALA A 60 11.84 3.56 0.17
N MET A 61 11.94 2.66 1.14
CA MET A 61 13.13 2.49 1.99
C MET A 61 14.35 2.10 1.16
N ALA A 62 14.23 1.08 0.30
CA ALA A 62 15.31 0.65 -0.58
C ALA A 62 15.78 1.79 -1.50
N ARG A 63 14.84 2.55 -2.07
CA ARG A 63 15.16 3.71 -2.92
C ARG A 63 15.85 4.83 -2.15
N TYR A 64 15.44 5.09 -0.91
CA TYR A 64 16.06 6.11 -0.06
C TYR A 64 17.49 5.72 0.31
N LEU A 65 17.70 4.48 0.78
CA LEU A 65 19.01 3.97 1.20
C LEU A 65 19.99 3.78 0.05
N ALA A 66 19.50 3.50 -1.16
CA ALA A 66 20.34 3.41 -2.37
C ALA A 66 20.93 4.76 -2.78
N ARG A 67 20.38 5.88 -2.30
CA ARG A 67 20.87 7.21 -2.65
C ARG A 67 22.11 7.57 -1.83
N ALA A 68 23.21 7.90 -2.50
CA ALA A 68 24.41 8.37 -1.82
C ALA A 68 24.10 9.63 -0.99
N PRO A 69 24.60 9.70 0.26
CA PRO A 69 24.35 10.85 1.12
C PRO A 69 25.01 12.09 0.52
N ILE A 70 24.26 13.18 0.44
CA ILE A 70 24.78 14.48 0.06
C ILE A 70 25.02 15.33 1.31
N PRO A 71 26.13 16.07 1.38
CA PRO A 71 26.33 17.01 2.48
C PRO A 71 25.24 18.09 2.42
N LEU A 72 24.43 18.17 3.47
CA LEU A 72 23.37 19.19 3.60
C LEU A 72 23.95 20.59 3.85
N LYS A 73 25.21 20.65 4.28
CA LYS A 73 25.91 21.86 4.63
C LYS A 73 26.78 22.35 3.48
N ARG A 74 26.71 23.66 3.22
CA ARG A 74 27.59 24.34 2.25
C ARG A 74 28.79 25.04 2.92
N GLY A 75 28.78 25.23 4.24
CA GLY A 75 29.87 25.83 5.03
C GLY A 75 29.45 26.20 6.47
N GLY A 76 30.37 26.74 7.29
CA GLY A 76 30.12 27.26 8.65
C GLY A 76 30.25 26.22 9.78
N ALA A 77 29.88 26.55 11.01
CA ALA A 77 29.61 25.58 12.10
C ALA A 77 28.09 25.44 12.28
N TYR A 78 27.59 24.28 12.73
CA TYR A 78 26.17 24.19 13.09
C TYR A 78 25.93 24.95 14.40
N PRO A 79 24.83 25.72 14.54
CA PRO A 79 24.48 26.32 15.81
C PRO A 79 24.32 25.25 16.90
N PRO A 80 24.74 25.52 18.14
CA PRO A 80 24.46 24.63 19.27
C PRO A 80 22.95 24.46 19.46
N ARG A 81 22.54 23.28 19.95
CA ARG A 81 21.14 22.92 20.15
C ARG A 81 20.38 23.94 21.00
N ASP A 82 21.03 24.46 22.03
CA ASP A 82 20.44 25.38 22.98
C ASP A 82 20.12 26.74 22.34
N GLU A 83 20.96 27.28 21.45
CA GLU A 83 20.66 28.51 20.71
C GLU A 83 19.43 28.38 19.80
N LEU A 84 19.21 27.20 19.20
CA LEU A 84 18.12 26.99 18.24
C LEU A 84 16.79 26.64 18.90
N HIS A 85 16.84 26.07 20.10
CA HIS A 85 15.67 25.54 20.80
C HIS A 85 15.43 26.19 22.16
N ASP A 86 16.13 27.29 22.47
CA ASP A 86 15.82 28.05 23.67
C ASP A 86 14.38 28.55 23.57
N ARG A 87 13.56 28.13 24.51
CA ARG A 87 12.15 28.47 24.62
C ARG A 87 11.97 29.34 25.85
N ALA A 88 12.72 30.44 25.89
CA ALA A 88 12.64 31.41 26.99
C ALA A 88 11.22 31.99 27.14
N ASP A 89 10.44 32.01 26.05
CA ASP A 89 9.14 32.70 25.97
C ASP A 89 7.90 31.78 26.06
N LEU A 90 8.05 30.49 26.41
CA LEU A 90 6.93 29.52 26.53
C LEU A 90 6.45 29.32 27.98
N ARG A 91 6.40 30.38 28.78
CA ARG A 91 5.87 30.37 30.15
C ARG A 91 4.49 31.01 30.24
#